data_AF-A0A6J4H9T4-F1
#
_entry.id   AF-A0A6J4H9T4-F1
#
_cell.length_a   1.000
_cell.length_b   1.000
_cell.length_c   1.000
_cell.angle_alpha   90.00
_cell.angle_beta   90.00
_cell.angle_gamma   90.00
#
_symmetry.space_group_name_H-M   'P 1'
#
loop_
_entity.id
_entity.type
_entity.pdbx_description
1 polymer ?
#
loop_
_entity_poly.entity_id
_entity_poly.type
_entity_poly.pdbx_seq_one_letter_code
_entity_poly.pdbx_strand_id
1 'polypeptide(L)' 'MDDRRFDEIYTRVRELNLEYWADPQMRQPKQINTNHGGRGVYFRDVAGHFLEVLTRSEV' A
#
# COMPACT_ATOMS: atom_id res chain seq x y z
N MET A 1 -5.91 -8.27 7.00
CA MET A 1 -6.38 -6.89 7.30
C MET A 1 -7.71 -6.70 6.59
N ASP A 2 -8.67 -5.96 7.14
CA ASP A 2 -9.94 -5.67 6.44
C ASP A 2 -9.85 -4.43 5.53
N ASP A 3 -10.86 -4.25 4.67
CA ASP A 3 -10.88 -3.15 3.70
C ASP A 3 -10.96 -1.76 4.34
N ARG A 4 -11.68 -1.63 5.45
CA ARG A 4 -11.81 -0.33 6.13
C ARG A 4 -10.48 0.14 6.69
N ARG A 5 -9.71 -0.76 7.31
CA ARG A 5 -8.36 -0.44 7.81
C ARG A 5 -7.38 -0.15 6.68
N PHE A 6 -7.51 -0.83 5.54
CA PHE A 6 -6.73 -0.48 4.34
C PHE A 6 -7.01 0.98 3.92
N ASP A 7 -8.28 1.39 3.87
CA ASP A 7 -8.66 2.75 3.47
C ASP A 7 -8.13 3.81 4.44
N GLU A 8 -8.18 3.54 5.75
CA GLU A 8 -7.63 4.43 6.78
C GLU A 8 -6.11 4.63 6.60
N ILE A 9 -5.37 3.55 6.33
CA ILE A 9 -3.92 3.61 6.09
C ILE A 9 -3.63 4.32 4.76
N TYR A 10 -4.32 3.94 3.69
CA TYR A 10 -4.13 4.51 2.36
C TYR A 10 -4.44 6.01 2.34
N THR A 11 -5.45 6.45 3.08
CA THR A 11 -5.74 7.88 3.27
C THR A 11 -4.56 8.60 3.91
N ARG A 12 -4.00 8.08 5.00
CA ARG A 12 -2.82 8.69 5.66
C ARG A 12 -1.60 8.75 4.75
N VAL A 13 -1.33 7.70 3.97
CA VAL A 13 -0.24 7.68 2.99
C VAL A 13 -0.39 8.85 2.00
N ARG A 14 -1.61 9.10 1.53
CA ARG A 14 -1.91 10.22 0.61
C ARG A 14 -1.84 11.58 1.30
N GLU A 15 -2.39 11.72 2.50
CA GLU A 15 -2.38 12.99 3.27
C GLU A 15 -0.96 13.43 3.61
N LEU A 16 -0.08 12.47 3.93
CA LEU A 16 1.34 12.71 4.20
C LEU A 16 2.19 12.88 2.93
N ASN A 17 1.58 12.82 1.74
CA ASN A 17 2.26 12.87 0.44
C ASN A 17 3.42 11.87 0.31
N LEU A 18 3.29 10.68 0.92
CA LEU A 18 4.29 9.63 0.79
C LEU A 18 4.26 9.04 -0.62
N GLU A 19 5.42 8.63 -1.13
CA GLU A 19 5.49 7.85 -2.35
C GLU A 19 4.94 6.44 -2.10
N TYR A 20 4.09 5.97 -3.01
CA TYR A 20 3.48 4.66 -2.95
C TYR A 20 3.34 4.01 -4.32
N TRP A 21 3.28 2.68 -4.33
CA TRP A 21 3.31 1.85 -5.52
C TRP A 21 2.38 0.64 -5.41
N ALA A 22 1.96 0.12 -6.57
CA ALA A 22 1.20 -1.12 -6.65
C ALA A 22 2.11 -2.37 -6.55
N ASP A 23 3.41 -2.23 -6.78
CA ASP A 23 4.38 -3.34 -6.82
C ASP A 23 5.62 -3.06 -5.93
N PRO A 24 6.24 -4.12 -5.37
CA PRO A 24 7.41 -3.96 -4.49
C PRO A 24 8.66 -3.45 -5.23
N GLN A 25 8.70 -3.54 -6.57
CA GLN A 25 9.80 -3.02 -7.38
C GLN A 25 9.67 -1.51 -7.68
N MET A 26 8.64 -0.84 -7.15
CA MET A 26 8.41 0.60 -7.31
C MET A 26 8.22 1.05 -8.77
N ARG A 27 7.64 0.21 -9.64
CA ARG A 27 7.46 0.51 -11.08
C ARG A 27 6.10 1.10 -11.41
N GLN A 28 5.12 0.92 -10.52
CA GLN A 28 3.74 1.37 -10.70
C GLN A 28 3.39 2.42 -9.63
N PRO A 29 3.92 3.65 -9.76
CA PRO A 29 3.68 4.70 -8.76
C PRO A 29 2.22 5.14 -8.76
N LYS A 30 1.79 5.63 -7.59
CA LYS A 30 0.46 6.21 -7.37
C LYS A 30 -0.71 5.26 -7.68
N GLN A 31 -0.48 3.96 -7.51
CA GLN A 31 -1.45 2.90 -7.74
C GLN A 31 -1.44 1.91 -6.58
N ILE A 32 -2.53 1.14 -6.47
CA ILE A 32 -2.65 -0.02 -5.58
C ILE A 32 -2.79 -1.27 -6.45
N ASN A 33 -2.37 -2.44 -5.96
CA ASN A 33 -2.71 -3.71 -6.62
C ASN A 33 -4.03 -4.27 -6.08
N THR A 34 -4.63 -5.17 -6.84
CA THR A 34 -5.83 -5.94 -6.47
C THR A 34 -5.57 -7.45 -6.46
N ASN A 35 -4.33 -7.83 -6.10
CA ASN A 35 -3.87 -9.21 -6.19
C ASN A 35 -4.69 -10.12 -5.27
N HIS A 36 -4.91 -11.37 -5.70
CA HIS A 36 -5.62 -12.42 -4.93
C HIS A 36 -7.05 -12.07 -4.51
N GLY A 37 -7.67 -11.12 -5.23
CA GLY A 37 -8.99 -10.57 -4.88
C GLY A 37 -8.97 -9.69 -3.63
N GLY A 38 -7.79 -9.28 -3.17
CA GLY A 38 -7.59 -8.28 -2.12
C GLY A 38 -7.15 -6.94 -2.70
N ARG A 39 -6.51 -6.13 -1.86
CA ARG A 39 -5.90 -4.84 -2.17
C ARG A 39 -4.54 -4.75 -1.53
N GLY A 40 -3.60 -4.10 -2.21
CA GLY A 40 -2.22 -3.96 -1.76
C GLY A 40 -1.59 -2.62 -2.10
N VAL A 41 -0.81 -2.06 -1.18
CA VAL A 41 0.00 -0.85 -1.41
C VAL A 41 1.36 -1.00 -0.75
N TYR A 42 2.39 -0.55 -1.46
CA TYR A 42 3.77 -0.43 -0.99
C TYR A 42 4.10 1.04 -0.83
N PHE A 43 4.79 1.45 0.23
CA PHE A 43 5.21 2.84 0.43
C PHE A 43 6.44 2.95 1.32
N ARG A 44 7.09 4.12 1.29
CA ARG A 44 8.14 4.46 2.26
C ARG A 44 7.56 5.36 3.35
N ASP A 45 7.80 5.00 4.61
CA ASP A 45 7.44 5.89 5.72
C ASP A 45 8.41 7.08 5.81
N VAL A 46 8.13 8.01 6.73
CA VAL A 46 8.97 9.20 6.97
C VAL A 46 10.38 8.87 7.46
N ALA A 47 10.59 7.67 8.00
CA ALA A 47 11.90 7.18 8.42
C ALA A 47 12.64 6.43 7.28
N GLY A 48 11.99 6.25 6.13
CA GLY A 48 12.54 5.56 4.96
C GLY A 48 12.36 4.04 4.97
N HIS A 49 11.59 3.47 5.92
CA HIS A 49 11.27 2.05 5.92
C HIS A 49 10.32 1.71 4.77
N PHE A 50 10.58 0.59 4.10
CA PHE A 50 9.70 0.06 3.08
C PHE A 50 8.62 -0.79 3.72
N LEU A 51 7.37 -0.36 3.59
CA LEU A 51 6.21 -0.99 4.21
C LEU A 51 5.25 -1.52 3.16
N GLU A 52 4.64 -2.66 3.48
CA GLU A 52 3.61 -3.32 2.68
C GLU A 52 2.33 -3.43 3.49
N VAL A 53 1.20 -3.15 2.83
CA VAL A 53 -0.14 -3.24 3.41
C VAL A 53 -1.03 -4.03 2.46
N LEU A 54 -1.46 -5.22 2.88
CA LEU A 54 -2.31 -6.13 2.10
C LEU A 54 -3.60 -6.48 2.84
N THR A 55 -4.74 -6.49 2.16
CA THR A 55 -6.00 -7.03 2.73
C THR A 55 -6.04 -8.56 2.67
N ARG A 56 -5.35 -9.17 1.70
CA ARG A 56 -5.17 -10.62 1.56
C ARG A 56 -3.72 -10.94 1.19
N SER A 57 -3.12 -11.85 1.94
CA SER A 57 -1.76 -12.35 1.68
C SER A 57 -1.81 -13.53 0.71
N GLU A 58 -0.69 -13.82 0.05
CA GLU A 58 -0.50 -15.08 -0.65
C GLU A 58 -0.38 -16.20 0.40
N VAL A 59 -1.31 -17.16 0.37
CA VAL A 59 -1.22 -18.43 1.11
C VAL A 59 -1.34 -19.58 0.12
#